data_AF-A0A2W6UB93-F1
#
_entry.id   AF-A0A2W6UB93-F1
#
_cell.length_a   1.000
_cell.length_b   1.000
_cell.length_c   1.000
_cell.angle_alpha   90.00
_cell.angle_beta   90.00
_cell.angle_gamma   90.00
#
_symmetry.space_group_name_H-M   'P 1'
#
loop_
_entity.id
_entity.type
_entity.pdbx_description
1 polymer ?
#
loop_
_entity_poly.entity_id
_entity_poly.type
_entity_poly.pdbx_seq_one_letter_code
_entity_poly.pdbx_strand_id
1 'polypeptide(L)'
;MIDRWDGERREAPAESRIILTHTNDEVRQLNLAARNRLRNAGELGQEFAVQTGRGERVFAAGDRVMFLHNERGLGVKNGSRGIVESVNQVRMAVLLDDGRSIAFDLKDYAQVDHGYAATVHKAQGMTVDRVHVLATPGLDRHAAYVGLSRHRAGVGLHYGRDDFADQDRLAATLGRERGKDMASDYPLPAQVSEKAPEPPRNPFAGLRLGVARATDEPERSPLARAVERYARAMLDIERLGRRGDPLPHQAAALRTARDGVNAIRPLASRDLASAFGADPQLMEEAARGRPAAAIQAMQLEAEIRVDAAQRADRFVAEWQKETLRWQGYRQNGDVVRAEHTVDRMRDMAKDLQRDPQLESLLRNRRIELGLKASGGQGLSHDLQDHSALSRGRGLGR
;
A
#
# COMPACT_ATOMS: atom_id res chain seq x y z
N MET A 1 -18.67 11.23 18.81
CA MET A 1 -17.92 9.97 19.06
C MET A 1 -16.80 10.16 20.08
N ILE A 2 -15.80 11.03 19.81
CA ILE A 2 -14.65 11.23 20.71
C ILE A 2 -15.06 11.67 22.11
N ASP A 3 -16.06 12.54 22.25
CA ASP A 3 -16.55 12.97 23.58
C ASP A 3 -17.10 11.81 24.41
N ARG A 4 -17.80 10.86 23.78
CA ARG A 4 -18.32 9.67 24.45
C ARG A 4 -17.17 8.74 24.87
N TRP A 5 -16.20 8.52 23.98
CA TRP A 5 -15.00 7.76 24.29
C TRP A 5 -14.24 8.37 25.47
N ASP A 6 -14.10 9.70 25.52
CA ASP A 6 -13.41 10.40 26.61
C ASP A 6 -14.21 10.37 27.92
N GLY A 7 -15.54 10.47 27.86
CA GLY A 7 -16.41 10.28 29.02
C GLY A 7 -16.26 8.89 29.64
N GLU A 8 -16.39 7.84 28.82
CA GLU A 8 -16.24 6.45 29.28
C GLU A 8 -14.81 6.17 29.79
N ARG A 9 -13.79 6.81 29.20
CA ARG A 9 -12.40 6.74 29.67
C ARG A 9 -12.22 7.31 31.07
N ARG A 10 -12.94 8.39 31.41
CA ARG A 10 -12.86 9.03 32.72
C ARG A 10 -13.67 8.30 33.78
N GLU A 11 -14.81 7.73 33.40
CA GLU A 11 -15.66 6.94 34.29
C GLU A 11 -15.00 5.62 34.71
N ALA A 12 -14.35 4.93 33.77
CA ALA A 12 -13.73 3.63 34.02
C ALA A 12 -12.28 3.58 33.52
N PRO A 13 -11.33 4.29 34.16
CA PRO A 13 -9.97 4.48 33.64
C PRO A 13 -9.18 3.18 33.47
N ALA A 14 -9.40 2.20 34.35
CA ALA A 14 -8.74 0.89 34.34
C ALA A 14 -9.18 -0.02 33.17
N GLU A 15 -10.33 0.25 32.55
CA GLU A 15 -10.83 -0.57 31.44
C GLU A 15 -10.03 -0.34 30.15
N SER A 16 -9.64 -1.42 29.49
CA SER A 16 -8.98 -1.35 28.20
C SER A 16 -9.96 -0.92 27.11
N ARG A 17 -9.54 -0.01 26.22
CA ARG A 17 -10.40 0.54 25.17
C ARG A 17 -9.70 0.74 23.85
N ILE A 18 -10.45 0.68 22.75
CA ILE A 18 -9.95 0.98 21.41
C ILE A 18 -11.04 1.53 20.49
N ILE A 19 -10.66 2.44 19.60
CA ILE A 19 -11.50 2.90 18.49
C ILE A 19 -11.18 2.07 17.24
N LEU A 20 -12.18 1.51 16.59
CA LEU A 20 -12.02 0.72 15.37
C LEU A 20 -12.69 1.39 14.16
N THR A 21 -12.01 1.39 13.03
CA THR A 21 -12.53 1.89 11.75
C THR A 21 -11.93 1.13 10.57
N HIS A 22 -12.23 1.51 9.33
CA HIS A 22 -11.87 0.74 8.15
C HIS A 22 -10.52 1.13 7.54
N THR A 23 -10.27 2.43 7.36
CA THR A 23 -9.10 2.94 6.61
C THR A 23 -8.01 3.50 7.52
N ASN A 24 -6.76 3.53 7.03
CA ASN A 24 -5.64 4.11 7.77
C ASN A 24 -5.76 5.63 7.94
N ASP A 25 -6.40 6.32 7.00
CA ASP A 25 -6.58 7.78 7.07
C ASP A 25 -7.59 8.15 8.17
N GLU A 26 -8.71 7.42 8.27
CA GLU A 26 -9.66 7.54 9.39
C GLU A 26 -8.97 7.24 10.73
N VAL A 27 -8.16 6.17 10.79
CA VAL A 27 -7.37 5.84 12.00
C VAL A 27 -6.48 7.00 12.41
N ARG A 28 -5.79 7.63 11.45
CA ARG A 28 -4.92 8.78 11.73
C ARG A 28 -5.72 9.96 12.28
N GLN A 29 -6.86 10.29 11.68
CA GLN A 29 -7.73 11.37 12.16
C GLN A 29 -8.26 11.08 13.57
N LEU A 30 -8.72 9.86 13.84
CA LEU A 30 -9.24 9.46 15.15
C LEU A 30 -8.16 9.47 16.23
N ASN A 31 -6.95 9.01 15.91
CA ASN A 31 -5.80 9.09 16.81
C ASN A 31 -5.48 10.55 17.18
N LEU A 32 -5.43 11.45 16.20
CA LEU A 32 -5.18 12.87 16.45
C LEU A 32 -6.30 13.51 17.27
N ALA A 33 -7.57 13.20 16.96
CA ALA A 33 -8.71 13.73 17.70
C ALA A 33 -8.73 13.25 19.16
N ALA A 34 -8.46 11.96 19.40
CA ALA A 34 -8.33 11.38 20.72
C ALA A 34 -7.17 12.03 21.51
N ARG A 35 -6.00 12.14 20.89
CA ARG A 35 -4.83 12.78 21.51
C ARG A 35 -5.09 14.25 21.84
N ASN A 36 -5.67 15.01 20.91
CA ASN A 36 -6.01 16.42 21.13
C ASN A 36 -6.96 16.59 22.31
N ARG A 37 -7.87 15.63 22.54
CA ARG A 37 -8.75 15.64 23.72
C ARG A 37 -7.96 15.53 25.03
N LEU A 38 -7.01 14.60 25.11
CA LEU A 38 -6.14 14.45 26.30
C LEU A 38 -5.23 15.67 26.47
N ARG A 39 -4.69 16.20 25.38
CA ARG A 39 -3.86 17.41 25.39
C ARG A 39 -4.63 18.61 25.96
N ASN A 40 -5.84 18.85 25.45
CA ASN A 40 -6.69 19.95 25.89
C ASN A 40 -7.15 19.79 27.35
N ALA A 41 -7.18 18.56 27.86
CA ALA A 41 -7.45 18.26 29.27
C ALA A 41 -6.22 18.40 30.18
N GLY A 42 -5.03 18.66 29.63
CA GLY A 42 -3.78 18.74 30.42
C GLY A 42 -3.28 17.38 30.92
N GLU A 43 -3.73 16.29 30.31
CA GLU A 43 -3.41 14.92 30.74
C GLU A 43 -2.17 14.34 30.04
N LEU A 44 -1.57 15.10 29.12
CA LEU A 44 -0.33 14.75 28.42
C LEU A 44 0.83 15.57 28.97
N GLY A 45 1.99 14.92 29.09
CA GLY A 45 3.23 15.57 29.47
C GLY A 45 3.84 16.43 28.35
N GLN A 46 5.14 16.72 28.49
CA GLN A 46 5.89 17.45 27.46
C GLN A 46 5.88 16.70 26.13
N GLU A 47 5.65 17.44 25.05
CA GLU A 47 5.57 16.91 23.69
C GLU A 47 6.95 16.84 23.04
N PHE A 48 7.24 15.72 22.38
CA PHE A 48 8.45 15.50 21.62
C PHE A 48 8.12 15.00 20.22
N ALA A 49 8.68 15.65 19.20
CA ALA A 49 8.64 15.17 17.83
C ALA A 49 9.62 13.99 17.67
N VAL A 50 9.12 12.87 17.16
CA VAL A 50 9.83 11.62 16.97
C VAL A 50 9.68 11.18 15.52
N GLN A 51 10.80 10.85 14.88
CA GLN A 51 10.77 10.25 13.55
C GLN A 51 10.40 8.76 13.69
N THR A 52 9.19 8.40 13.25
CA THR A 52 8.74 7.00 13.23
C THR A 52 8.92 6.39 11.84
N GLY A 53 8.78 5.06 11.73
CA GLY A 53 8.72 4.37 10.44
C GLY A 53 7.58 4.83 9.52
N ARG A 54 6.59 5.56 10.06
CA ARG A 54 5.47 6.17 9.30
C ARG A 54 5.59 7.70 9.20
N GLY A 55 6.80 8.23 9.35
CA GLY A 55 7.13 9.65 9.35
C GLY A 55 7.07 10.28 10.74
N GLU A 56 7.21 11.59 10.80
CA GLU A 56 7.21 12.33 12.07
C GLU A 56 5.87 12.20 12.82
N ARG A 57 5.95 11.93 14.12
CA ARG A 57 4.82 11.91 15.07
C ARG A 57 5.22 12.62 16.35
N VAL A 58 4.24 13.22 17.02
CA VAL A 58 4.45 13.91 18.29
C VAL A 58 3.92 13.03 19.41
N PHE A 59 4.78 12.65 20.34
CA PHE A 59 4.41 11.86 21.51
C PHE A 59 4.64 12.67 22.80
N ALA A 60 3.88 12.32 23.83
CA ALA A 60 4.04 12.83 25.19
C ALA A 60 3.90 11.70 26.20
N ALA A 61 4.40 11.91 27.42
CA ALA A 61 4.07 11.01 28.53
C ALA A 61 2.54 10.99 28.73
N GLY A 62 1.98 9.80 28.97
CA GLY A 62 0.54 9.53 28.99
C GLY A 62 -0.07 9.14 27.64
N ASP A 63 0.67 9.26 26.52
CA ASP A 63 0.14 8.85 25.22
C ASP A 63 -0.08 7.34 25.13
N ARG A 64 -1.19 6.94 24.49
CA ARG A 64 -1.41 5.56 24.08
C ARG A 64 -0.65 5.28 22.79
N VAL A 65 0.14 4.20 22.77
CA VAL A 65 0.95 3.80 21.60
C VAL A 65 0.65 2.37 21.16
N MET A 66 0.91 2.11 19.88
CA MET A 66 0.83 0.80 19.26
C MET A 66 2.14 0.49 18.53
N PHE A 67 2.66 -0.72 18.77
CA PHE A 67 3.84 -1.26 18.10
C PHE A 67 3.44 -1.87 16.76
N LEU A 68 4.17 -1.54 15.70
CA LEU A 68 3.83 -1.91 14.32
C LEU A 68 4.67 -3.08 13.79
N HIS A 69 5.78 -3.41 14.44
CA HIS A 69 6.67 -4.50 14.06
C HIS A 69 7.01 -5.37 15.27
N ASN A 70 7.24 -6.65 15.03
CA ASN A 70 7.72 -7.57 16.05
C ASN A 70 9.17 -7.21 16.41
N GLU A 71 9.48 -7.12 17.70
CA GLU A 71 10.84 -6.96 18.18
C GLU A 71 11.06 -7.89 19.38
N ARG A 72 11.89 -8.93 19.18
CA ARG A 72 12.10 -9.99 20.17
C ARG A 72 12.86 -9.47 21.39
N GLY A 73 13.82 -8.56 21.19
CA GLY A 73 14.61 -7.99 22.30
C GLY A 73 13.75 -7.19 23.28
N LEU A 74 12.70 -6.53 22.77
CA LEU A 74 11.72 -5.79 23.58
C LEU A 74 10.54 -6.68 24.01
N GLY A 75 10.42 -7.88 23.45
CA GLY A 75 9.29 -8.78 23.67
C GLY A 75 7.95 -8.18 23.21
N VAL A 76 7.96 -7.34 22.19
CA VAL A 76 6.76 -6.72 21.60
C VAL A 76 6.40 -7.37 20.27
N LYS A 77 5.11 -7.44 19.98
CA LYS A 77 4.56 -7.95 18.73
C LYS A 77 3.86 -6.81 17.99
N ASN A 78 3.67 -6.97 16.68
CA ASN A 78 2.81 -6.08 15.90
C ASN A 78 1.39 -6.11 16.49
N GLY A 79 0.87 -4.94 16.85
CA GLY A 79 -0.39 -4.78 17.55
C GLY A 79 -0.28 -4.76 19.08
N SER A 80 0.91 -4.97 19.66
CA SER A 80 1.14 -4.68 21.08
C SER A 80 0.85 -3.20 21.36
N ARG A 81 0.28 -2.92 22.53
CA ARG A 81 -0.09 -1.56 22.95
C ARG A 81 0.41 -1.28 24.36
N GLY A 82 0.55 0.00 24.66
CA GLY A 82 0.96 0.47 25.96
C GLY A 82 0.75 1.97 26.14
N ILE A 83 1.11 2.47 27.31
CA ILE A 83 1.09 3.88 27.68
C ILE A 83 2.54 4.36 27.76
N VAL A 84 2.83 5.50 27.15
CA VAL A 84 4.15 6.14 27.24
C VAL A 84 4.35 6.63 28.68
N GLU A 85 5.33 6.09 29.39
CA GLU A 85 5.71 6.56 30.72
C GLU A 85 6.62 7.80 30.62
N SER A 86 7.56 7.77 29.67
CA SER A 86 8.41 8.91 29.36
C SER A 86 8.87 8.85 27.91
N VAL A 87 9.13 10.01 27.31
CA VAL A 87 9.63 10.13 25.95
C VAL A 87 10.53 11.35 25.85
N ASN A 88 11.58 11.23 25.05
CA ASN A 88 12.39 12.35 24.56
C ASN A 88 12.80 12.06 23.10
N GLN A 89 13.68 12.87 22.52
CA GLN A 89 14.11 12.73 21.13
C GLN A 89 14.95 11.47 20.84
N VAL A 90 15.50 10.82 21.87
CA VAL A 90 16.44 9.69 21.74
C VAL A 90 15.82 8.40 22.27
N ARG A 91 15.04 8.42 23.35
CA ARG A 91 14.53 7.25 24.04
C ARG A 91 13.05 7.39 24.35
N MET A 92 12.34 6.26 24.30
CA MET A 92 10.96 6.14 24.73
C MET A 92 10.84 4.99 25.73
N ALA A 93 10.08 5.21 26.81
CA ALA A 93 9.68 4.20 27.77
C ALA A 93 8.16 4.00 27.73
N VAL A 94 7.72 2.75 27.66
CA VAL A 94 6.32 2.37 27.48
C VAL A 94 5.96 1.27 28.48
N LEU A 95 4.88 1.48 29.23
CA LEU A 95 4.20 0.47 30.03
C LEU A 95 3.24 -0.29 29.11
N LEU A 96 3.55 -1.54 28.80
CA LEU A 96 2.72 -2.41 27.98
C LEU A 96 1.45 -2.86 28.72
N ASP A 97 0.42 -3.24 27.95
CA ASP A 97 -0.84 -3.77 28.49
C ASP A 97 -0.67 -5.06 29.32
N ASP A 98 0.44 -5.78 29.15
CA ASP A 98 0.77 -6.96 29.96
C ASP A 98 1.48 -6.61 31.28
N GLY A 99 1.63 -5.32 31.58
CA GLY A 99 2.23 -4.80 32.81
C GLY A 99 3.75 -4.63 32.76
N ARG A 100 4.42 -4.99 31.65
CA ARG A 100 5.87 -4.80 31.51
C ARG A 100 6.20 -3.39 31.08
N SER A 101 7.12 -2.72 31.78
CA SER A 101 7.76 -1.49 31.30
C SER A 101 8.95 -1.84 30.42
N ILE A 102 8.98 -1.26 29.22
CA ILE A 102 10.09 -1.39 28.28
C ILE A 102 10.65 0.00 27.94
N ALA A 103 11.96 0.09 27.75
CA ALA A 103 12.60 1.31 27.30
C ALA A 103 13.51 0.99 26.11
N PHE A 104 13.44 1.81 25.07
CA PHE A 104 14.20 1.60 23.84
C PHE A 104 14.66 2.91 23.24
N ASP A 105 15.78 2.85 22.51
CA ASP A 105 16.28 3.97 21.74
C ASP A 105 15.48 4.07 20.42
N LEU A 106 15.04 5.28 20.09
CA LEU A 106 14.27 5.57 18.89
C LEU A 106 15.08 5.36 17.61
N LYS A 107 16.42 5.36 17.70
CA LYS A 107 17.29 5.00 16.57
C LYS A 107 17.25 3.51 16.27
N ASP A 108 17.06 2.67 17.28
CA ASP A 108 17.09 1.21 17.17
C ASP A 108 15.69 0.67 16.86
N TYR A 109 14.65 1.33 17.39
CA TYR A 109 13.26 0.96 17.15
C TYR A 109 12.35 2.19 17.02
N ALA A 110 11.94 2.48 15.78
CA ALA A 110 11.05 3.59 15.44
C ALA A 110 9.67 3.14 14.92
N GLN A 111 9.31 1.85 15.08
CA GLN A 111 8.10 1.25 14.52
C GLN A 111 6.88 1.39 15.47
N VAL A 112 6.59 2.62 15.88
CA VAL A 112 5.49 2.97 16.79
C VAL A 112 4.56 4.01 16.16
N ASP A 113 3.28 3.97 16.52
CA ASP A 113 2.27 4.98 16.17
C ASP A 113 1.32 5.18 17.35
N HIS A 114 0.42 6.16 17.25
CA HIS A 114 -0.63 6.33 18.26
C HIS A 114 -1.58 5.13 18.29
N GLY A 115 -1.93 4.70 19.50
CA GLY A 115 -2.67 3.46 19.77
C GLY A 115 -4.10 3.68 20.26
N TYR A 116 -4.69 4.87 20.07
CA TYR A 116 -6.08 5.14 20.46
C TYR A 116 -7.08 4.49 19.50
N ALA A 117 -6.74 4.48 18.21
CA ALA A 117 -7.53 3.92 17.12
C ALA A 117 -6.72 2.91 16.28
N ALA A 118 -7.41 1.95 15.68
CA ALA A 118 -6.84 0.97 14.77
C ALA A 118 -7.84 0.54 13.69
N THR A 119 -7.33 -0.06 12.61
CA THR A 119 -8.22 -0.68 11.62
C THR A 119 -8.83 -1.97 12.19
N VAL A 120 -10.05 -2.30 11.76
CA VAL A 120 -10.72 -3.56 12.15
C VAL A 120 -9.85 -4.78 11.84
N HIS A 121 -9.14 -4.77 10.71
CA HIS A 121 -8.21 -5.84 10.35
C HIS A 121 -7.08 -6.02 11.40
N LYS A 122 -6.53 -4.93 11.93
CA LYS A 122 -5.50 -4.99 12.99
C LYS A 122 -6.05 -5.41 14.35
N ALA A 123 -7.36 -5.36 14.54
CA ALA A 123 -8.02 -5.80 15.77
C ALA A 123 -8.41 -7.29 15.75
N GLN A 124 -8.09 -8.04 14.68
CA GLN A 124 -8.33 -9.48 14.65
C GLN A 124 -7.58 -10.17 15.78
N GLY A 125 -8.29 -10.99 16.57
CA GLY A 125 -7.71 -11.67 17.74
C GLY A 125 -7.49 -10.78 18.97
N MET A 126 -7.79 -9.48 18.89
CA MET A 126 -7.79 -8.58 20.05
C MET A 126 -9.06 -8.76 20.88
N THR A 127 -8.93 -8.62 22.20
CA THR A 127 -10.06 -8.46 23.11
C THR A 127 -9.77 -7.30 24.04
N VAL A 128 -10.72 -6.37 24.18
CA VAL A 128 -10.65 -5.22 25.10
C VAL A 128 -11.96 -5.11 25.87
N ASP A 129 -12.00 -4.31 26.92
CA ASP A 129 -13.22 -4.14 27.72
C ASP A 129 -14.24 -3.32 26.95
N ARG A 130 -13.81 -2.22 26.32
CA ARG A 130 -14.67 -1.32 25.53
C ARG A 130 -14.19 -1.10 24.10
N VAL A 131 -15.12 -1.15 23.16
CA VAL A 131 -14.84 -0.87 21.75
C VAL A 131 -15.74 0.27 21.26
N HIS A 132 -15.18 1.21 20.51
CA HIS A 132 -15.98 2.14 19.71
C HIS A 132 -15.72 1.90 18.24
N VAL A 133 -16.74 1.50 17.49
CA VAL A 133 -16.65 1.27 16.05
C VAL A 133 -17.17 2.51 15.33
N LEU A 134 -16.36 3.11 14.46
CA LEU A 134 -16.82 4.08 13.48
C LEU A 134 -17.18 3.33 12.20
N ALA A 135 -18.47 3.24 11.92
CA ALA A 135 -18.96 2.77 10.63
C ALA A 135 -18.82 3.86 9.58
N THR A 136 -18.12 3.52 8.50
CA THR A 136 -18.01 4.26 7.24
C THR A 136 -18.46 3.36 6.08
N PRO A 137 -18.77 3.90 4.89
CA PRO A 137 -19.31 3.12 3.76
C PRO A 137 -18.40 1.99 3.26
N GLY A 138 -17.12 2.03 3.66
CA GLY A 138 -16.14 1.01 3.35
C GLY A 138 -16.31 -0.31 4.12
N LEU A 139 -17.02 -0.31 5.26
CA LEU A 139 -17.27 -1.53 6.03
C LEU A 139 -18.17 -2.52 5.27
N ASP A 140 -18.10 -3.76 5.71
CA ASP A 140 -18.93 -4.87 5.26
C ASP A 140 -19.34 -5.74 6.46
N ARG A 141 -20.07 -6.82 6.18
CA ARG A 141 -20.52 -7.78 7.18
C ARG A 141 -19.40 -8.38 8.02
N HIS A 142 -18.26 -8.71 7.40
CA HIS A 142 -17.16 -9.33 8.11
C HIS A 142 -16.46 -8.32 9.03
N ALA A 143 -16.16 -7.12 8.53
CA ALA A 143 -15.56 -6.06 9.32
C ALA A 143 -16.48 -5.60 10.45
N ALA A 144 -17.78 -5.48 10.20
CA ALA A 144 -18.77 -5.17 11.22
C ALA A 144 -18.78 -6.23 12.32
N TYR A 145 -18.86 -7.51 11.96
CA TYR A 145 -18.82 -8.62 12.91
C TYR A 145 -17.52 -8.60 13.74
N VAL A 146 -16.36 -8.48 13.09
CA VAL A 146 -15.07 -8.43 13.79
C VAL A 146 -15.03 -7.24 14.73
N GLY A 147 -15.34 -6.02 14.28
CA GLY A 147 -15.26 -4.82 15.10
C GLY A 147 -16.23 -4.85 16.29
N LEU A 148 -17.47 -5.27 16.07
CA LEU A 148 -18.50 -5.31 17.10
C LEU A 148 -18.28 -6.42 18.14
N SER A 149 -17.47 -7.45 17.83
CA SER A 149 -17.22 -8.59 18.73
C SER A 149 -15.93 -8.50 19.57
N ARG A 150 -15.16 -7.40 19.52
CA ARG A 150 -13.89 -7.29 20.29
C ARG A 150 -14.04 -6.84 21.74
N HIS A 151 -15.26 -6.55 22.20
CA HIS A 151 -15.51 -6.02 23.53
C HIS A 151 -15.86 -7.12 24.54
N ARG A 152 -15.50 -6.92 25.82
CA ARG A 152 -15.99 -7.72 26.94
C ARG A 152 -17.15 -7.07 27.68
N ALA A 153 -17.08 -5.76 27.87
CA ALA A 153 -18.02 -5.01 28.70
C ALA A 153 -19.01 -4.20 27.85
N GLY A 154 -18.56 -3.53 26.79
CA GLY A 154 -19.47 -2.75 25.95
C GLY A 154 -18.92 -2.32 24.59
N VAL A 155 -19.83 -2.11 23.65
CA VAL A 155 -19.51 -1.56 22.33
C VAL A 155 -20.40 -0.37 21.99
N GLY A 156 -19.78 0.69 21.45
CA GLY A 156 -20.50 1.80 20.84
C GLY A 156 -20.30 1.80 19.33
N LEU A 157 -21.38 1.72 18.56
CA LEU A 157 -21.37 1.91 17.11
C LEU A 157 -21.70 3.38 16.79
N HIS A 158 -20.82 4.02 16.03
CA HIS A 158 -20.93 5.42 15.61
C HIS A 158 -20.93 5.51 14.10
N TYR A 159 -21.65 6.47 13.53
CA TYR A 159 -21.68 6.73 12.10
C TYR A 159 -21.93 8.21 11.83
N GLY A 160 -21.40 8.74 10.74
CA GLY A 160 -21.69 10.09 10.27
C GLY A 160 -23.05 10.11 9.57
N ARG A 161 -23.86 11.16 9.79
CA ARG A 161 -25.10 11.36 9.02
C ARG A 161 -24.83 11.67 7.54
N ASP A 162 -23.65 12.19 7.24
CA ASP A 162 -23.19 12.44 5.87
C ASP A 162 -22.89 11.12 5.12
N ASP A 163 -22.43 10.09 5.85
CA ASP A 163 -22.16 8.76 5.30
C ASP A 163 -23.43 7.89 5.23
N PHE A 164 -24.29 8.01 6.24
CA PHE A 164 -25.52 7.23 6.37
C PHE A 164 -26.67 8.14 6.80
N ALA A 165 -27.61 8.36 5.89
CA ALA A 165 -28.79 9.19 6.15
C ALA A 165 -29.67 8.63 7.29
N ASP A 166 -29.75 7.30 7.38
CA ASP A 166 -30.59 6.58 8.33
C ASP A 166 -29.96 5.23 8.75
N GLN A 167 -30.62 4.56 9.70
CA GLN A 167 -30.19 3.26 10.23
C GLN A 167 -30.36 2.13 9.21
N ASP A 168 -31.30 2.25 8.27
CA ASP A 168 -31.55 1.20 7.27
C ASP A 168 -30.38 1.14 6.27
N ARG A 169 -29.85 2.29 5.85
CA ARG A 169 -28.64 2.39 5.01
C ARG A 169 -27.40 1.87 5.71
N LEU A 170 -27.27 2.16 7.00
CA LEU A 170 -26.22 1.59 7.84
C LEU A 170 -26.34 0.06 7.88
N ALA A 171 -27.50 -0.46 8.22
CA ALA A 171 -27.76 -1.90 8.30
C ALA A 171 -27.53 -2.59 6.95
N ALA A 172 -27.95 -2.00 5.83
CA ALA A 172 -27.72 -2.53 4.50
C ALA A 172 -26.22 -2.60 4.14
N THR A 173 -25.45 -1.59 4.53
CA THR A 173 -24.00 -1.52 4.26
C THR A 173 -23.23 -2.51 5.13
N LEU A 174 -23.52 -2.54 6.43
CA LEU A 174 -22.93 -3.50 7.36
C LEU A 174 -23.44 -4.92 7.13
N GLY A 175 -24.59 -5.09 6.46
CA GLY A 175 -25.12 -6.39 6.04
C GLY A 175 -24.53 -6.89 4.73
N ARG A 176 -23.86 -6.01 3.96
CA ARG A 176 -23.27 -6.38 2.67
C ARG A 176 -22.24 -7.47 2.86
N GLU A 177 -22.51 -8.61 2.26
CA GLU A 177 -21.55 -9.69 2.14
C GLU A 177 -20.60 -9.36 1.00
N ARG A 178 -19.37 -8.97 1.34
CA ARG A 178 -18.25 -9.04 0.40
C ARG A 178 -17.66 -10.44 0.52
N GLY A 179 -18.41 -11.41 -0.01
CA GLY A 179 -17.87 -12.75 -0.22
C GLY A 179 -16.60 -12.64 -1.06
N LYS A 180 -15.54 -13.30 -0.64
CA LYS A 180 -14.57 -13.82 -1.61
C LYS A 180 -15.31 -14.96 -2.30
N ASP A 181 -16.15 -14.63 -3.26
CA ASP A 181 -16.91 -15.64 -4.01
C ASP A 181 -15.93 -16.68 -4.52
N MET A 182 -16.10 -17.91 -4.05
CA MET A 182 -15.37 -19.04 -4.59
C MET A 182 -16.13 -19.45 -5.85
N ALA A 183 -15.39 -19.75 -6.91
CA ALA A 183 -16.01 -20.18 -8.17
C ALA A 183 -16.93 -21.40 -8.02
N SER A 184 -16.83 -22.14 -6.91
CA SER A 184 -17.68 -23.28 -6.53
C SER A 184 -19.12 -22.93 -6.16
N ASP A 185 -19.41 -21.68 -5.79
CA ASP A 185 -20.68 -21.31 -5.16
C ASP A 185 -21.76 -20.91 -6.18
N TYR A 186 -21.41 -20.85 -7.46
CA TYR A 186 -22.33 -20.51 -8.56
C TYR A 186 -22.79 -21.78 -9.30
N PRO A 187 -24.09 -22.13 -9.25
CA PRO A 187 -24.63 -23.16 -10.13
C PRO A 187 -24.57 -22.69 -11.58
N LEU A 188 -23.97 -23.51 -12.44
CA LEU A 188 -23.84 -23.24 -13.87
C LEU A 188 -25.25 -23.10 -14.49
N PRO A 189 -25.53 -22.04 -15.27
CA PRO A 189 -26.82 -21.91 -15.94
C PRO A 189 -27.02 -23.10 -16.89
N ALA A 190 -28.20 -23.71 -16.81
CA ALA A 190 -28.59 -24.79 -17.70
C ALA A 190 -28.46 -24.33 -19.16
N GLN A 191 -27.49 -24.88 -19.87
CA GLN A 191 -27.27 -24.59 -21.28
C GLN A 191 -28.50 -25.07 -22.06
N VAL A 192 -29.28 -24.12 -22.58
CA VAL A 192 -30.26 -24.40 -23.63
C VAL A 192 -29.46 -24.83 -24.85
N SER A 193 -29.42 -26.15 -25.08
CA SER A 193 -28.70 -26.75 -26.19
C SER A 193 -29.48 -26.52 -27.48
N GLU A 194 -29.09 -25.51 -28.25
CA GLU A 194 -29.41 -25.46 -29.69
C GLU A 194 -28.62 -26.57 -30.38
N LYS A 195 -29.31 -27.64 -30.77
CA LYS A 195 -28.74 -28.74 -31.56
C LYS A 195 -28.49 -28.29 -33.00
N ALA A 196 -27.22 -28.14 -33.37
CA ALA A 196 -26.76 -28.15 -34.77
C ALA A 196 -26.48 -29.61 -35.24
N PRO A 197 -26.56 -29.91 -36.56
CA PRO A 197 -26.85 -31.26 -37.06
C PRO A 197 -25.64 -32.19 -37.09
N GLU A 198 -25.89 -33.49 -36.86
CA GLU A 198 -24.87 -34.55 -36.84
C GLU A 198 -24.33 -34.90 -38.25
N PRO A 199 -23.01 -35.12 -38.41
CA PRO A 199 -22.44 -35.69 -39.63
C PRO A 199 -22.65 -37.22 -39.72
N PRO A 200 -22.57 -37.82 -40.92
CA PRO A 200 -23.02 -39.19 -41.19
C PRO A 200 -22.17 -40.28 -40.50
N ARG A 201 -22.87 -41.35 -40.10
CA ARG A 201 -22.40 -42.49 -39.32
C ARG A 201 -21.24 -43.23 -40.00
N ASN A 202 -20.15 -43.42 -39.25
CA ASN A 202 -19.01 -44.25 -39.62
C ASN A 202 -19.22 -45.69 -39.06
N PRO A 203 -19.00 -46.78 -39.84
CA PRO A 203 -19.35 -48.17 -39.44
C PRO A 203 -18.51 -48.79 -38.31
N PHE A 204 -17.58 -48.05 -37.71
CA PHE A 204 -16.66 -48.54 -36.67
C PHE A 204 -17.02 -48.06 -35.24
N ALA A 205 -18.27 -47.64 -35.02
CA ALA A 205 -18.77 -47.12 -33.74
C ALA A 205 -18.95 -48.21 -32.63
N GLY A 206 -17.99 -49.11 -32.47
CA GLY A 206 -18.09 -50.25 -31.54
C GLY A 206 -16.78 -50.76 -30.92
N LEU A 207 -15.61 -50.17 -31.22
CA LEU A 207 -14.34 -50.58 -30.60
C LEU A 207 -13.96 -49.63 -29.47
N ARG A 208 -14.27 -50.02 -28.22
CA ARG A 208 -13.81 -49.33 -27.00
C ARG A 208 -12.53 -49.97 -26.48
N LEU A 209 -11.38 -49.42 -26.87
CA LEU A 209 -10.15 -49.52 -26.08
C LEU A 209 -10.15 -48.36 -25.09
N GLY A 210 -10.33 -48.69 -23.80
CA GLY A 210 -10.41 -47.71 -22.73
C GLY A 210 -9.09 -46.99 -22.53
N VAL A 211 -9.04 -45.72 -22.91
CA VAL A 211 -8.17 -44.72 -22.29
C VAL A 211 -9.06 -43.56 -21.91
N ALA A 212 -9.35 -43.46 -20.61
CA ALA A 212 -10.02 -42.30 -20.05
C ALA A 212 -9.14 -41.06 -20.30
N ARG A 213 -9.55 -40.23 -21.26
CA ARG A 213 -9.04 -38.86 -21.38
C ARG A 213 -10.09 -37.94 -20.78
N ALA A 214 -9.92 -37.65 -19.49
CA ALA A 214 -10.51 -36.48 -18.89
C ALA A 214 -9.93 -35.24 -19.58
N THR A 215 -10.78 -34.28 -19.93
CA THR A 215 -10.64 -32.83 -19.64
C THR A 215 -11.62 -32.04 -20.52
N ASP A 216 -12.78 -31.67 -19.98
CA ASP A 216 -13.37 -30.39 -20.34
C ASP A 216 -12.86 -29.39 -19.31
N GLU A 217 -11.85 -28.61 -19.71
CA GLU A 217 -11.31 -27.52 -18.90
C GLU A 217 -12.34 -26.37 -18.84
N PRO A 218 -12.55 -25.73 -17.67
CA PRO A 218 -13.41 -24.55 -17.57
C PRO A 218 -12.86 -23.44 -18.46
N GLU A 219 -13.72 -22.65 -19.11
CA GLU A 219 -13.29 -21.55 -19.97
C GLU A 219 -12.36 -20.59 -19.20
N ARG A 220 -11.04 -20.78 -19.39
CA ARG A 220 -10.01 -19.96 -18.76
C ARG A 220 -10.27 -18.48 -19.11
N SER A 221 -10.25 -17.60 -18.09
CA SER A 221 -10.37 -16.14 -18.24
C SER A 221 -9.52 -15.63 -19.42
N PRO A 222 -9.99 -14.66 -20.23
CA PRO A 222 -9.22 -14.08 -21.33
C PRO A 222 -7.83 -13.60 -20.88
N LEU A 223 -7.74 -13.04 -19.67
CA LEU A 223 -6.47 -12.65 -19.05
C LEU A 223 -5.58 -13.86 -18.74
N ALA A 224 -6.15 -14.92 -18.17
CA ALA A 224 -5.43 -16.16 -17.88
C ALA A 224 -4.82 -16.78 -19.15
N ARG A 225 -5.59 -16.82 -20.25
CA ARG A 225 -5.11 -17.28 -21.56
C ARG A 225 -4.02 -16.37 -22.12
N ALA A 226 -4.14 -15.06 -21.96
CA ALA A 226 -3.12 -14.10 -22.42
C ALA A 226 -1.82 -14.21 -21.62
N VAL A 227 -1.90 -14.34 -20.28
CA VAL A 227 -0.75 -14.53 -19.39
C VAL A 227 -0.04 -15.85 -19.68
N GLU A 228 -0.78 -16.93 -19.90
CA GLU A 228 -0.22 -18.23 -20.29
C GLU A 228 0.51 -18.16 -21.64
N ARG A 229 -0.08 -17.53 -22.66
CA ARG A 229 0.57 -17.32 -23.97
C ARG A 229 1.84 -16.47 -23.84
N TYR A 230 1.80 -15.44 -23.00
CA TYR A 230 2.96 -14.59 -22.73
C TYR A 230 4.09 -15.35 -22.02
N ALA A 231 3.76 -16.13 -20.98
CA ALA A 231 4.73 -16.94 -20.24
C ALA A 231 5.37 -18.01 -21.14
N ARG A 232 4.61 -18.66 -22.03
CA ARG A 232 5.14 -19.61 -23.01
C ARG A 232 6.13 -18.95 -23.97
N ALA A 233 5.77 -17.81 -24.54
CA ALA A 233 6.64 -17.09 -25.47
C ALA A 233 7.95 -16.62 -24.79
N MET A 234 7.89 -16.23 -23.51
CA MET A 234 9.08 -15.88 -22.71
C MET A 234 9.98 -17.10 -22.45
N LEU A 235 9.40 -18.23 -22.02
CA LEU A 235 10.17 -19.47 -21.78
C LEU A 235 10.81 -20.04 -23.05
N ASP A 236 10.11 -19.96 -24.18
CA ASP A 236 10.64 -20.44 -25.46
C ASP A 236 11.91 -19.67 -25.86
N ILE A 237 11.95 -18.37 -25.56
CA ILE A 237 13.12 -17.52 -25.77
C ILE A 237 14.20 -17.81 -24.71
N GLU A 238 13.85 -17.95 -23.43
CA GLU A 238 14.83 -18.20 -22.36
C GLU A 238 15.56 -19.54 -22.53
N ARG A 239 14.85 -20.60 -22.96
CA ARG A 239 15.44 -21.90 -23.27
C ARG A 239 16.49 -21.83 -24.37
N LEU A 240 16.35 -20.88 -25.29
CA LEU A 240 17.27 -20.63 -26.40
C LEU A 240 18.37 -19.63 -26.04
N GLY A 241 18.11 -18.69 -25.12
CA GLY A 241 19.09 -17.72 -24.61
C GLY A 241 20.31 -18.34 -23.92
N ARG A 242 20.23 -19.63 -23.50
CA ARG A 242 21.39 -20.41 -23.06
C ARG A 242 22.23 -20.98 -24.23
N ARG A 243 21.78 -20.84 -25.48
CA ARG A 243 22.33 -21.44 -26.72
C ARG A 243 22.47 -20.47 -27.92
N GLY A 244 21.95 -19.25 -27.87
CA GLY A 244 22.08 -18.23 -28.94
C GLY A 244 20.98 -17.17 -28.94
N ASP A 245 20.97 -16.30 -29.96
CA ASP A 245 19.98 -15.23 -30.13
C ASP A 245 18.56 -15.75 -30.46
N PRO A 246 17.49 -15.03 -30.10
CA PRO A 246 16.12 -15.44 -30.40
C PRO A 246 15.83 -15.53 -31.91
N LEU A 247 15.13 -16.57 -32.34
CA LEU A 247 14.75 -16.72 -33.75
C LEU A 247 13.67 -15.69 -34.14
N PRO A 248 13.61 -15.23 -35.41
CA PRO A 248 12.67 -14.19 -35.84
C PRO A 248 11.20 -14.48 -35.53
N HIS A 249 10.76 -15.74 -35.67
CA HIS A 249 9.39 -16.15 -35.38
C HIS A 249 9.09 -16.17 -33.87
N GLN A 250 10.07 -16.45 -33.01
CA GLN A 250 9.93 -16.39 -31.56
C GLN A 250 9.82 -14.94 -31.08
N ALA A 251 10.64 -14.05 -31.64
CA ALA A 251 10.54 -12.62 -31.38
C ALA A 251 9.18 -12.03 -31.85
N ALA A 252 8.62 -12.54 -32.96
CA ALA A 252 7.27 -12.19 -33.41
C ALA A 252 6.17 -12.75 -32.47
N ALA A 253 6.31 -13.99 -32.01
CA ALA A 253 5.39 -14.62 -31.07
C ALA A 253 5.34 -13.88 -29.72
N LEU A 254 6.51 -13.50 -29.18
CA LEU A 254 6.59 -12.72 -27.95
C LEU A 254 5.95 -11.34 -28.10
N ARG A 255 6.18 -10.64 -29.21
CA ARG A 255 5.52 -9.34 -29.48
C ARG A 255 3.99 -9.50 -29.50
N THR A 256 3.49 -10.49 -30.25
CA THR A 256 2.05 -10.78 -30.32
C THR A 256 1.47 -11.09 -28.94
N ALA A 257 2.19 -11.86 -28.11
CA ALA A 257 1.74 -12.18 -26.75
C ALA A 257 1.78 -10.97 -25.80
N ARG A 258 2.78 -10.08 -25.94
CA ARG A 258 2.87 -8.79 -25.22
C ARG A 258 1.68 -7.90 -25.55
N ASP A 259 1.38 -7.74 -26.83
CA ASP A 259 0.27 -6.91 -27.27
C ASP A 259 -1.07 -7.49 -26.79
N GLY A 260 -1.22 -8.82 -26.87
CA GLY A 260 -2.40 -9.53 -26.41
C GLY A 260 -2.68 -9.37 -24.91
N VAL A 261 -1.65 -9.39 -24.05
CA VAL A 261 -1.85 -9.17 -22.61
C VAL A 261 -2.07 -7.68 -22.28
N ASN A 262 -1.38 -6.78 -22.99
CA ASN A 262 -1.54 -5.33 -22.82
C ASN A 262 -2.91 -4.82 -23.29
N ALA A 263 -3.50 -5.44 -24.31
CA ALA A 263 -4.83 -5.13 -24.80
C ALA A 263 -5.93 -5.42 -23.74
N ILE A 264 -5.71 -6.43 -22.88
CA ILE A 264 -6.64 -6.76 -21.79
C ILE A 264 -6.39 -5.86 -20.59
N ARG A 265 -5.12 -5.66 -20.24
CA ARG A 265 -4.73 -4.78 -19.13
C ARG A 265 -3.52 -3.94 -19.55
N PRO A 266 -3.63 -2.60 -19.59
CA PRO A 266 -2.50 -1.74 -19.95
C PRO A 266 -1.28 -2.02 -19.08
N LEU A 267 -0.10 -2.12 -19.72
CA LEU A 267 1.21 -2.36 -19.09
C LEU A 267 1.38 -3.71 -18.39
N ALA A 268 0.43 -4.64 -18.51
CA ALA A 268 0.50 -5.97 -17.93
C ALA A 268 1.76 -6.75 -18.34
N SER A 269 2.23 -6.61 -19.59
CA SER A 269 3.44 -7.31 -20.03
C SER A 269 4.69 -6.85 -19.27
N ARG A 270 4.73 -5.58 -18.86
CA ARG A 270 5.84 -4.99 -18.09
C ARG A 270 5.78 -5.48 -16.65
N ASP A 271 4.59 -5.42 -16.05
CA ASP A 271 4.37 -5.86 -14.67
C ASP A 271 4.63 -7.38 -14.55
N LEU A 272 4.22 -8.19 -15.54
CA LEU A 272 4.57 -9.63 -15.62
C LEU A 272 6.07 -9.88 -15.83
N ALA A 273 6.75 -9.08 -16.67
CA ALA A 273 8.19 -9.25 -16.88
C ALA A 273 8.99 -8.96 -15.59
N SER A 274 8.55 -7.97 -14.80
CA SER A 274 9.11 -7.67 -13.48
C SER A 274 8.91 -8.86 -12.53
N ALA A 275 7.68 -9.34 -12.42
CA ALA A 275 7.32 -10.49 -11.57
C ALA A 275 8.11 -11.76 -11.95
N PHE A 276 8.23 -12.08 -13.24
CA PHE A 276 9.00 -13.24 -13.72
C PHE A 276 10.51 -13.10 -13.53
N GLY A 277 11.03 -11.86 -13.57
CA GLY A 277 12.43 -11.60 -13.22
C GLY A 277 12.73 -11.79 -11.74
N ALA A 278 11.77 -11.46 -10.87
CA ALA A 278 11.89 -11.66 -9.42
C ALA A 278 11.70 -13.12 -9.01
N ASP A 279 10.74 -13.83 -9.62
CA ASP A 279 10.49 -15.25 -9.39
C ASP A 279 10.27 -16.00 -10.72
N PRO A 280 11.31 -16.70 -11.22
CA PRO A 280 11.23 -17.49 -12.44
C PRO A 280 10.21 -18.65 -12.37
N GLN A 281 9.85 -19.14 -11.18
CA GLN A 281 8.91 -20.26 -11.04
C GLN A 281 7.50 -19.85 -11.49
N LEU A 282 7.11 -18.60 -11.25
CA LEU A 282 5.82 -18.05 -11.69
C LEU A 282 5.65 -18.13 -13.21
N MET A 283 6.75 -17.96 -13.95
CA MET A 283 6.75 -18.04 -15.41
C MET A 283 6.55 -19.49 -15.89
N GLU A 284 7.22 -20.45 -15.27
CA GLU A 284 7.06 -21.88 -15.57
C GLU A 284 5.64 -22.37 -15.30
N GLU A 285 5.07 -22.01 -14.15
CA GLU A 285 3.71 -22.39 -13.77
C GLU A 285 2.66 -21.77 -14.69
N ALA A 286 2.79 -20.49 -15.01
CA ALA A 286 1.90 -19.82 -15.94
C ALA A 286 1.91 -20.47 -17.32
N ALA A 287 3.08 -20.86 -17.82
CA ALA A 287 3.20 -21.53 -19.12
C ALA A 287 2.63 -22.95 -19.13
N ARG A 288 2.62 -23.64 -17.98
CA ARG A 288 1.97 -24.95 -17.78
C ARG A 288 0.45 -24.83 -17.61
N GLY A 289 -0.12 -23.63 -17.74
CA GLY A 289 -1.56 -23.39 -17.64
C GLY A 289 -2.05 -23.08 -16.22
N ARG A 290 -1.15 -22.71 -15.30
CA ARG A 290 -1.49 -22.24 -13.94
C ARG A 290 -1.16 -20.73 -13.78
N PRO A 291 -1.85 -19.82 -14.48
CA PRO A 291 -1.48 -18.39 -14.48
C PRO A 291 -1.93 -17.61 -13.23
N ALA A 292 -2.60 -18.24 -12.26
CA ALA A 292 -3.19 -17.53 -11.12
C ALA A 292 -2.14 -16.79 -10.26
N ALA A 293 -1.03 -17.43 -9.94
CA ALA A 293 0.05 -16.81 -9.15
C ALA A 293 0.75 -15.69 -9.93
N ALA A 294 1.01 -15.90 -11.23
CA ALA A 294 1.56 -14.86 -12.11
C ALA A 294 0.65 -13.64 -12.24
N ILE A 295 -0.68 -13.83 -12.29
CA ILE A 295 -1.65 -12.74 -12.31
C ILE A 295 -1.61 -11.94 -11.00
N GLN A 296 -1.53 -12.62 -9.85
CA GLN A 296 -1.43 -11.94 -8.55
C GLN A 296 -0.13 -11.14 -8.43
N ALA A 297 1.01 -11.71 -8.83
CA ALA A 297 2.29 -11.01 -8.82
C ALA A 297 2.30 -9.81 -9.77
N MET A 298 1.73 -9.94 -10.97
CA MET A 298 1.55 -8.81 -11.89
C MET A 298 0.69 -7.69 -11.28
N GLN A 299 -0.36 -8.02 -10.52
CA GLN A 299 -1.19 -7.02 -9.85
C GLN A 299 -0.40 -6.28 -8.76
N LEU A 300 0.40 -7.00 -7.98
CA LEU A 300 1.28 -6.40 -6.97
C LEU A 300 2.32 -5.46 -7.62
N GLU A 301 2.95 -5.89 -8.71
CA GLU A 301 3.88 -5.04 -9.48
C GLU A 301 3.20 -3.79 -10.04
N ALA A 302 1.95 -3.91 -10.49
CA ALA A 302 1.15 -2.78 -10.94
C ALA A 302 0.86 -1.77 -9.81
N GLU A 303 0.57 -2.26 -8.60
CA GLU A 303 0.36 -1.41 -7.42
C GLU A 303 1.65 -0.68 -7.02
N ILE A 304 2.79 -1.39 -6.99
CA ILE A 304 4.11 -0.80 -6.71
C ILE A 304 4.43 0.28 -7.75
N ARG A 305 4.15 0.02 -9.03
CA ARG A 305 4.35 1.00 -10.11
C ARG A 305 3.47 2.24 -9.93
N VAL A 306 2.20 2.08 -9.55
CA VAL A 306 1.29 3.21 -9.33
C VAL A 306 1.74 4.04 -8.13
N ASP A 307 2.13 3.41 -7.02
CA ASP A 307 2.69 4.13 -5.87
C ASP A 307 3.97 4.88 -6.25
N ALA A 308 4.90 4.25 -6.97
CA ALA A 308 6.13 4.88 -7.41
C ALA A 308 5.87 6.07 -8.35
N ALA A 309 4.88 5.99 -9.24
CA ALA A 309 4.46 7.11 -10.08
C ALA A 309 3.89 8.27 -9.25
N GLN A 310 3.04 7.99 -8.26
CA GLN A 310 2.51 9.00 -7.35
C GLN A 310 3.62 9.65 -6.50
N ARG A 311 4.65 8.89 -6.10
CA ARG A 311 5.84 9.43 -5.43
C ARG A 311 6.61 10.39 -6.35
N ALA A 312 6.77 10.05 -7.63
CA ALA A 312 7.37 10.93 -8.62
C ALA A 312 6.57 12.22 -8.84
N ASP A 313 5.24 12.14 -8.94
CA ASP A 313 4.37 13.31 -9.09
C ASP A 313 4.50 14.27 -7.91
N ARG A 314 4.50 13.75 -6.68
CA ARG A 314 4.69 14.55 -5.47
C ARG A 314 6.04 15.23 -5.45
N PHE A 315 7.11 14.52 -5.82
CA PHE A 315 8.46 15.09 -5.89
C PHE A 315 8.52 16.28 -6.87
N VAL A 316 7.97 16.13 -8.08
CA VAL A 316 7.95 17.22 -9.06
C VAL A 316 7.17 18.42 -8.55
N ALA A 317 6.00 18.19 -7.95
CA ALA A 317 5.17 19.27 -7.41
C ALA A 317 5.88 20.04 -6.28
N GLU A 318 6.55 19.34 -5.36
CA GLU A 318 7.33 19.97 -4.30
C GLU A 318 8.54 20.73 -4.88
N TRP A 319 9.25 20.15 -5.84
CA TRP A 319 10.40 20.79 -6.47
C TRP A 319 10.03 22.11 -7.17
N GLN A 320 8.94 22.10 -7.94
CA GLN A 320 8.43 23.30 -8.61
C GLN A 320 7.99 24.36 -7.61
N LYS A 321 7.33 23.96 -6.52
CA LYS A 321 6.91 24.86 -5.46
C LYS A 321 8.08 25.56 -4.78
N GLU A 322 9.14 24.82 -4.43
CA GLU A 322 10.34 25.42 -3.83
C GLU A 322 11.09 26.29 -4.84
N THR A 323 11.11 25.90 -6.12
CA THR A 323 11.67 26.74 -7.20
C THR A 323 10.96 28.10 -7.29
N LEU A 324 9.63 28.13 -7.24
CA LEU A 324 8.84 29.36 -7.26
C LEU A 324 9.09 30.23 -6.01
N ARG A 325 9.17 29.62 -4.82
CA ARG A 325 9.49 30.31 -3.57
C ARG A 325 10.86 30.97 -3.62
N TRP A 326 11.86 30.23 -4.10
CA TRP A 326 13.21 30.74 -4.28
C TRP A 326 13.25 31.96 -5.22
N GLN A 327 12.55 31.88 -6.37
CA GLN A 327 12.43 33.01 -7.30
C GLN A 327 11.78 34.23 -6.62
N GLY A 328 10.70 34.03 -5.86
CA GLY A 328 10.02 35.09 -5.12
C GLY A 328 10.91 35.75 -4.07
N TYR A 329 11.63 34.97 -3.26
CA TYR A 329 12.54 35.52 -2.25
C TYR A 329 13.72 36.26 -2.87
N ARG A 330 14.25 35.79 -4.00
CA ARG A 330 15.29 36.52 -4.75
C ARG A 330 14.79 37.85 -5.30
N GLN A 331 13.59 37.91 -5.83
CA GLN A 331 13.00 39.16 -6.34
C GLN A 331 12.76 40.17 -5.21
N ASN A 332 12.40 39.69 -4.02
CA ASN A 332 12.12 40.51 -2.85
C ASN A 332 13.39 40.87 -2.03
N GLY A 333 14.58 40.41 -2.43
CA GLY A 333 15.84 40.66 -1.74
C GLY A 333 16.03 39.90 -0.42
N ASP A 334 15.19 38.90 -0.13
CA ASP A 334 15.28 38.07 1.08
C ASP A 334 16.27 36.92 0.88
N VAL A 335 17.55 37.24 1.03
CA VAL A 335 18.68 36.32 0.78
C VAL A 335 18.63 35.11 1.71
N VAL A 336 18.28 35.31 2.99
CA VAL A 336 18.26 34.23 3.99
C VAL A 336 17.18 33.20 3.67
N ARG A 337 15.97 33.63 3.32
CA ARG A 337 14.91 32.68 2.93
C ARG A 337 15.18 32.02 1.58
N ALA A 338 15.84 32.74 0.65
CA ALA A 338 16.30 32.15 -0.60
C ALA A 338 17.34 31.03 -0.35
N GLU A 339 18.30 31.24 0.54
CA GLU A 339 19.29 30.23 0.93
C GLU A 339 18.65 28.99 1.57
N HIS A 340 17.72 29.18 2.52
CA HIS A 340 16.98 28.05 3.11
C HIS A 340 16.19 27.24 2.08
N THR A 341 15.66 27.90 1.06
CA THR A 341 14.92 27.20 -0.02
C THR A 341 15.88 26.37 -0.88
N VAL A 342 17.09 26.87 -1.15
CA VAL A 342 18.15 26.12 -1.87
C VAL A 342 18.62 24.92 -1.06
N ASP A 343 18.82 25.06 0.26
CA ASP A 343 19.23 23.94 1.10
C ASP A 343 18.17 22.84 1.15
N ARG A 344 16.88 23.22 1.23
CA ARG A 344 15.77 22.27 1.12
C ARG A 344 15.76 21.54 -0.23
N MET A 345 15.95 22.25 -1.34
CA MET A 345 16.05 21.63 -2.66
C MET A 345 17.27 20.69 -2.78
N ARG A 346 18.40 21.05 -2.15
CA ARG A 346 19.58 20.18 -2.10
C ARG A 346 19.29 18.89 -1.32
N ASP A 347 18.60 18.98 -0.20
CA ASP A 347 18.25 17.81 0.59
C ASP A 347 17.25 16.90 -0.14
N MET A 348 16.27 17.46 -0.84
CA MET A 348 15.39 16.70 -1.74
C MET A 348 16.19 15.95 -2.83
N ALA A 349 17.21 16.58 -3.41
CA ALA A 349 18.06 15.95 -4.43
C ALA A 349 18.99 14.87 -3.85
N LYS A 350 19.40 14.98 -2.58
CA LYS A 350 20.14 13.90 -1.87
C LYS A 350 19.23 12.72 -1.52
N ASP A 351 18.00 12.99 -1.11
CA ASP A 351 17.03 11.92 -0.85
C ASP A 351 16.67 11.18 -2.13
N LEU A 352 16.62 11.88 -3.26
CA LEU A 352 16.46 11.25 -4.58
C LEU A 352 17.62 10.30 -4.91
N GLN A 353 18.86 10.64 -4.56
CA GLN A 353 20.02 9.78 -4.77
C GLN A 353 19.92 8.44 -4.02
N ARG A 354 19.16 8.41 -2.91
CA ARG A 354 18.93 7.20 -2.10
C ARG A 354 17.79 6.34 -2.64
N ASP A 355 17.03 6.81 -3.63
CA ASP A 355 15.94 6.07 -4.28
C ASP A 355 16.18 5.97 -5.80
N PRO A 356 16.94 4.96 -6.26
CA PRO A 356 17.22 4.75 -7.67
C PRO A 356 15.97 4.53 -8.54
N GLN A 357 14.90 3.99 -7.95
CA GLN A 357 13.64 3.75 -8.68
C GLN A 357 12.93 5.07 -8.97
N LEU A 358 12.83 5.95 -7.97
CA LEU A 358 12.30 7.30 -8.12
C LEU A 358 13.14 8.13 -9.09
N GLU A 359 14.47 8.03 -9.00
CA GLU A 359 15.39 8.72 -9.92
C GLU A 359 15.17 8.28 -11.37
N SER A 360 15.00 6.98 -11.62
CA SER A 360 14.69 6.44 -12.94
C SER A 360 13.38 6.98 -13.51
N LEU A 361 12.32 7.07 -12.69
CA LEU A 361 11.04 7.62 -13.11
C LEU A 361 11.12 9.11 -13.44
N LEU A 362 11.87 9.88 -12.66
CA LEU A 362 12.02 11.32 -12.84
C LEU A 362 12.95 11.69 -14.00
N ARG A 363 13.79 10.78 -14.52
CA ARG A 363 14.67 11.04 -15.68
C ARG A 363 13.90 11.49 -16.92
N ASN A 364 12.68 10.99 -17.12
CA ASN A 364 11.84 11.38 -18.24
C ASN A 364 11.14 12.74 -18.03
N ARG A 365 11.24 13.32 -16.82
CA ARG A 365 10.56 14.55 -16.39
C ARG A 365 11.55 15.67 -16.07
N ARG A 366 12.76 15.61 -16.63
CA ARG A 366 13.82 16.60 -16.43
C ARG A 366 13.38 18.04 -16.71
N ILE A 367 12.61 18.23 -17.79
CA ILE A 367 12.11 19.55 -18.19
C ILE A 367 11.18 20.13 -17.11
N GLU A 368 10.33 19.30 -16.50
CA GLU A 368 9.43 19.72 -15.41
C GLU A 368 10.19 20.12 -14.14
N LEU A 369 11.42 19.63 -13.98
CA LEU A 369 12.32 19.98 -12.88
C LEU A 369 13.22 21.19 -13.19
N GLY A 370 13.04 21.83 -14.35
CA GLY A 370 13.86 22.97 -14.80
C GLY A 370 15.20 22.57 -15.42
N LEU A 371 15.43 21.29 -15.67
CA LEU A 371 16.66 20.77 -16.28
C LEU A 371 16.54 20.64 -17.80
N LYS A 372 17.69 20.64 -18.47
CA LYS A 372 17.77 20.29 -19.89
C LYS A 372 17.33 18.84 -20.13
N ALA A 373 16.76 18.58 -21.31
CA ALA A 373 16.28 17.27 -21.73
C ALA A 373 17.38 16.18 -21.72
N SER A 374 18.63 16.57 -21.96
CA SER A 374 19.82 15.71 -21.85
C SER A 374 20.65 16.03 -20.61
N GLY A 375 21.24 15.00 -19.99
CA GLY A 375 22.06 15.08 -18.78
C GLY A 375 23.17 14.03 -18.76
N GLY A 376 24.27 14.30 -18.05
CA GLY A 376 25.51 13.52 -18.15
C GLY A 376 25.74 12.54 -16.99
N GLN A 377 25.65 12.99 -15.73
CA GLN A 377 26.18 12.24 -14.58
C GLN A 377 25.13 11.64 -13.63
N GLY A 378 23.84 11.95 -13.82
CA GLY A 378 22.73 11.43 -13.00
C GLY A 378 21.71 12.53 -12.70
N LEU A 379 20.44 12.19 -12.51
CA LEU A 379 19.41 13.21 -12.31
C LEU A 379 19.58 13.91 -10.96
N SER A 380 19.84 13.14 -9.91
CA SER A 380 20.11 13.67 -8.56
C SER A 380 21.31 14.62 -8.56
N HIS A 381 22.40 14.26 -9.25
CA HIS A 381 23.57 15.11 -9.42
C HIS A 381 23.25 16.38 -10.20
N ASP A 382 22.55 16.27 -11.33
CA ASP A 382 22.15 17.42 -12.14
C ASP A 382 21.23 18.39 -11.36
N LEU A 383 20.37 17.89 -10.47
CA LEU A 383 19.52 18.71 -9.59
C LEU A 383 20.34 19.41 -8.49
N GLN A 384 21.32 18.72 -7.92
CA GLN A 384 22.26 19.32 -6.95
C GLN A 384 23.09 20.43 -7.63
N ASP A 385 23.54 20.21 -8.86
CA ASP A 385 24.30 21.20 -9.65
C ASP A 385 23.43 22.35 -10.17
N HIS A 386 22.18 22.07 -10.55
CA HIS A 386 21.24 23.11 -10.98
C HIS A 386 20.90 24.07 -9.84
N SER A 387 20.80 23.56 -8.61
CA SER A 387 20.67 24.39 -7.40
C SER A 387 21.93 25.24 -7.10
N ALA A 388 23.07 24.94 -7.76
CA ALA A 388 24.33 25.67 -7.59
C ALA A 388 24.45 26.94 -8.46
N LEU A 389 23.46 27.28 -9.29
CA LEU A 389 23.45 28.54 -10.07
C LEU A 389 23.25 29.83 -9.24
N SER A 390 23.36 29.76 -7.91
CA SER A 390 23.35 30.96 -7.04
C SER A 390 24.64 31.18 -6.23
N ARG A 391 25.71 30.40 -6.43
CA ARG A 391 27.04 30.78 -5.92
C ARG A 391 27.94 31.20 -7.08
N GLY A 392 27.91 32.50 -7.40
CA GLY A 392 28.97 33.17 -8.16
C GLY A 392 28.69 33.41 -9.65
N ARG A 393 27.92 34.48 -9.95
CA ARG A 393 28.22 35.36 -11.10
C ARG A 393 27.86 36.80 -10.74
N GLY A 394 28.63 37.34 -9.80
CA GLY A 394 28.86 38.78 -9.69
C GLY A 394 30.27 39.06 -10.21
N LEU A 395 30.34 39.77 -11.33
CA LEU A 395 31.39 40.72 -11.74
C LEU A 395 32.87 40.28 -11.70
N GLY A 396 33.46 40.20 -12.90
CA GLY A 396 34.90 40.13 -13.12
C GLY A 396 35.28 40.47 -14.56
N ARG A 397 35.26 41.79 -14.86
CA ARG A 397 35.65 42.52 -16.09
C ARG A 397 34.78 42.38 -17.34
#